data_AF-A0A7C6YWN4-F1
#
_entry.id   AF-A0A7C6YWN4-F1
#
_cell.length_a   1.000
_cell.length_b   1.000
_cell.length_c   1.000
_cell.angle_alpha   90.00
_cell.angle_beta   90.00
_cell.angle_gamma   90.00
#
_symmetry.space_group_name_H-M   'P 1'
#
loop_
_entity.id
_entity.type
_entity.pdbx_description
1 polymer ?
#
loop_
_entity_poly.entity_id
_entity_poly.type
_entity_poly.pdbx_seq_one_letter_code
_entity_poly.pdbx_strand_id
1 'polypeptide(L)'
;MRRRGFSFIITKRGLFFIVSLLVAISAATWGVRLARHGRRYLNGVKAGVCLEGYNVERLLEPELYDVVADIAQSFAVEARNAKWDWETNSLQEEVVGQVADVAATVQALLEAPANTRLKLVAVPVLPSITAAHFQPYYQGPGLEPKVALMINIDWGEEFILGMLEVLAARGVLATWFPTGRWAEKEPELAEKIAAAGHEIGNHGGWHGLAGKMSRSEVTRLIQEGEDKIMAATGQKPQIFAPPAGDFNKQTVAAAAELGYKTVLWTVDTVDWQRPQPTVIIDRVLSGVTNGALILMHPTKPTLEALPIILEHLENRGYVCVTVSELLAD
;
A
#
# COMPACT_ATOMS: atom_id res chain seq x y z
N MET A 1 44.09 -52.45 59.92
CA MET A 1 44.43 -52.84 58.53
C MET A 1 43.57 -54.03 58.12
N ARG A 2 42.50 -53.84 57.33
CA ARG A 2 41.75 -54.93 56.64
C ARG A 2 40.81 -54.33 55.59
N ARG A 3 41.29 -54.23 54.34
CA ARG A 3 40.48 -53.90 53.17
C ARG A 3 39.50 -55.06 52.92
N ARG A 4 38.20 -54.84 53.04
CA ARG A 4 37.17 -55.76 52.51
C ARG A 4 37.08 -55.55 51.00
N GLY A 5 37.82 -56.36 50.24
CA GLY A 5 37.65 -56.41 48.79
C GLY A 5 36.35 -57.16 48.45
N PHE A 6 35.34 -56.45 47.97
CA PHE A 6 34.21 -57.08 47.29
C PHE A 6 34.70 -57.59 45.93
N SER A 7 34.96 -58.89 45.84
CA SER A 7 35.23 -59.56 44.57
C SER A 7 33.90 -59.80 43.85
N PHE A 8 33.57 -58.96 42.87
CA PHE A 8 32.47 -59.25 41.94
C PHE A 8 32.89 -60.45 41.07
N ILE A 9 32.32 -61.63 41.34
CA ILE A 9 32.48 -62.79 40.47
C ILE A 9 31.55 -62.60 39.26
N ILE A 10 32.06 -61.99 38.19
CA ILE A 10 31.34 -61.95 36.92
C ILE A 10 31.36 -63.36 36.34
N THR A 11 30.23 -64.05 36.37
CA THR A 11 30.10 -65.36 35.71
C THR A 11 30.21 -65.18 34.19
N LYS A 12 30.71 -66.19 33.46
CA LYS A 12 30.77 -66.13 31.99
C LYS A 12 29.42 -65.77 31.35
N ARG A 13 28.31 -66.20 31.96
CA ARG A 13 26.95 -65.83 31.57
C ARG A 13 26.64 -64.35 31.84
N GLY A 14 27.01 -63.82 33.01
CA GLY A 14 26.88 -62.40 33.32
C GLY A 14 27.69 -61.49 32.39
N LEU A 15 28.93 -61.89 32.05
CA LEU A 15 29.76 -61.17 31.08
C LEU A 15 29.13 -61.17 29.68
N PHE A 16 28.62 -62.32 29.23
CA PHE A 16 27.94 -62.43 27.93
C PHE A 16 26.68 -61.56 27.84
N PHE A 17 25.89 -61.48 28.91
CA PHE A 17 24.71 -60.60 28.97
C PHE A 17 25.10 -59.12 28.91
N ILE A 18 26.14 -58.70 29.64
CA ILE A 18 26.62 -57.31 29.62
C ILE A 18 27.15 -56.95 28.23
N VAL A 19 27.94 -57.82 27.60
CA VAL A 19 28.44 -57.61 26.23
C VAL A 19 27.30 -57.56 25.21
N SER A 20 26.32 -58.46 25.30
CA SER A 20 25.16 -58.46 24.40
C SER A 20 24.30 -57.20 24.55
N LEU A 21 24.13 -56.71 25.78
CA LEU A 21 23.42 -55.46 26.05
C LEU A 21 24.17 -54.25 25.50
N LEU A 22 25.50 -54.19 25.66
CA LEU A 22 26.34 -53.14 25.09
C LEU A 22 26.33 -53.16 23.55
N VAL A 23 26.34 -54.35 22.93
CA VAL A 23 26.19 -54.51 21.48
C VAL A 23 24.80 -54.08 21.02
N ALA A 24 23.74 -54.41 21.75
CA ALA A 24 22.38 -53.98 21.42
C ALA A 24 22.19 -52.47 21.54
N ILE A 25 22.73 -51.84 22.59
CA ILE A 25 22.73 -50.37 22.75
C ILE A 25 23.57 -49.71 21.65
N SER A 26 24.74 -50.26 21.33
CA SER A 26 25.57 -49.78 20.21
C SER A 26 24.83 -49.92 18.87
N ALA A 27 24.20 -51.06 18.59
CA ALA A 27 23.41 -51.29 17.39
C ALA A 27 22.18 -50.39 17.31
N ALA A 28 21.51 -50.12 18.43
CA ALA A 28 20.37 -49.19 18.48
C ALA A 28 20.80 -47.75 18.21
N THR A 29 21.91 -47.30 18.83
CA THR A 29 22.46 -45.95 18.61
C THR A 29 23.02 -45.77 17.20
N TRP A 30 23.72 -46.77 16.65
CA TRP A 30 24.17 -46.80 15.26
C TRP A 30 23.02 -46.88 14.28
N GLY A 31 22.00 -47.69 14.55
CA GLY A 31 20.79 -47.81 13.74
C GLY A 31 20.04 -46.49 13.64
N VAL A 32 19.88 -45.76 14.75
CA VAL A 32 19.28 -44.42 14.77
C VAL A 32 20.14 -43.40 13.98
N ARG A 33 21.47 -43.50 14.06
CA ARG A 33 22.39 -42.64 13.28
C ARG A 33 22.32 -42.95 11.78
N LEU A 34 22.35 -44.22 11.39
CA LEU A 34 22.22 -44.66 10.00
C LEU A 34 20.87 -44.27 9.40
N ALA A 35 19.78 -44.46 10.14
CA ALA A 35 18.44 -44.06 9.71
C ALA A 35 18.35 -42.55 9.50
N ARG A 36 18.97 -41.75 10.38
CA ARG A 36 19.04 -40.29 10.24
C ARG A 36 19.87 -39.87 9.02
N HIS A 37 21.00 -40.52 8.80
CA HIS A 37 21.86 -40.26 7.65
C HIS A 37 21.18 -40.62 6.32
N GLY A 38 20.51 -41.78 6.27
CA GLY A 38 19.71 -42.22 5.12
C GLY A 38 18.55 -41.27 4.82
N ARG A 39 17.83 -40.81 5.86
CA ARG A 39 16.75 -39.82 5.69
C ARG A 39 17.26 -38.51 5.09
N ARG A 40 18.38 -37.99 5.58
CA ARG A 40 19.02 -36.78 5.02
C ARG A 40 19.50 -36.97 3.58
N TYR A 41 19.97 -38.16 3.23
CA TYR A 41 20.40 -38.45 1.87
C TYR A 41 19.24 -38.47 0.87
N LEU A 42 18.09 -39.03 1.29
CA LEU A 42 16.90 -39.19 0.45
C LEU A 42 16.06 -37.91 0.37
N ASN A 43 15.80 -37.27 1.51
CA ASN A 43 14.80 -36.21 1.65
C ASN A 43 15.40 -34.82 1.89
N GLY A 44 16.72 -34.73 2.07
CA GLY A 44 17.41 -33.46 2.23
C GLY A 44 17.89 -32.88 0.92
N VAL A 45 18.37 -31.63 0.98
CA VAL A 45 18.97 -30.93 -0.16
C VAL A 45 20.08 -31.76 -0.81
N LYS A 46 20.16 -31.73 -2.15
CA LYS A 46 21.15 -32.50 -2.92
C LYS A 46 22.58 -32.06 -2.59
N ALA A 47 23.54 -32.97 -2.82
CA ALA A 47 24.95 -32.73 -2.52
C ALA A 47 25.50 -31.50 -3.25
N GLY A 48 26.34 -30.72 -2.58
CA GLY A 48 27.01 -29.55 -3.15
C GLY A 48 26.11 -28.34 -3.45
N VAL A 49 24.83 -28.38 -3.07
CA VAL A 49 23.95 -27.20 -3.20
C VAL A 49 24.33 -26.13 -2.18
N CYS A 50 24.42 -24.89 -2.63
CA CYS A 50 24.70 -23.75 -1.77
C CYS A 50 23.64 -22.65 -1.93
N LEU A 51 23.36 -21.94 -0.85
CA LEU A 51 22.57 -20.70 -0.82
C LEU A 51 23.50 -19.53 -0.47
N GLU A 52 23.60 -18.50 -1.32
CA GLU A 52 24.47 -17.34 -1.09
C GLU A 52 25.93 -17.71 -0.74
N GLY A 53 26.39 -18.87 -1.21
CA GLY A 53 27.72 -19.41 -0.91
C GLY A 53 27.81 -20.28 0.36
N TYR A 54 26.77 -20.32 1.19
CA TYR A 54 26.66 -21.22 2.34
C TYR A 54 26.25 -22.61 1.88
N ASN A 55 26.99 -23.64 2.32
CA ASN A 55 26.64 -25.03 2.02
C ASN A 55 25.40 -25.44 2.84
N VAL A 56 24.35 -25.88 2.15
CA VAL A 56 23.09 -26.32 2.76
C VAL A 56 22.76 -27.78 2.44
N GLU A 57 23.72 -28.53 1.90
CA GLU A 57 23.51 -29.90 1.48
C GLU A 57 23.02 -30.78 2.64
N ARG A 58 22.16 -31.75 2.31
CA ARG A 58 21.63 -32.75 3.26
C ARG A 58 20.81 -32.19 4.42
N LEU A 59 20.60 -30.87 4.50
CA LEU A 59 19.64 -30.28 5.43
C LEU A 59 18.23 -30.71 5.03
N LEU A 60 17.43 -31.01 6.04
CA LEU A 60 16.01 -31.32 5.89
C LEU A 60 15.20 -30.02 5.88
N GLU A 61 14.00 -30.06 5.30
CA GLU A 61 13.11 -28.91 5.21
C GLU A 61 12.96 -28.10 6.52
N PRO A 62 12.69 -28.69 7.69
CA PRO A 62 12.59 -27.90 8.93
C PRO A 62 13.89 -27.19 9.31
N GLU A 63 15.04 -27.79 9.01
CA GLU A 63 16.36 -27.22 9.29
C GLU A 63 16.69 -26.09 8.31
N LEU A 64 16.15 -26.16 7.09
CA LEU A 64 16.32 -25.11 6.08
C LEU A 64 15.59 -23.83 6.47
N TYR A 65 14.41 -23.89 7.08
CA TYR A 65 13.69 -22.69 7.51
C TYR A 65 14.53 -21.84 8.46
N ASP A 66 15.16 -22.46 9.46
CA ASP A 66 16.02 -21.76 10.42
C ASP A 66 17.27 -21.17 9.75
N VAL A 67 17.95 -21.97 8.91
CA VAL A 67 19.19 -21.54 8.21
C VAL A 67 18.91 -20.45 7.20
N VAL A 68 17.84 -20.57 6.40
CA VAL A 68 17.45 -19.57 5.40
C VAL A 68 17.02 -18.28 6.10
N ALA A 69 16.26 -18.37 7.20
CA ALA A 69 15.86 -17.19 7.97
C ALA A 69 17.07 -16.46 8.58
N ASP A 70 18.07 -17.18 9.09
CA ASP A 70 19.31 -16.58 9.63
C ASP A 70 20.12 -15.88 8.53
N ILE A 71 20.33 -16.55 7.39
CA ILE A 71 21.02 -15.95 6.22
C ILE A 71 20.24 -14.70 5.76
N ALA A 72 18.91 -14.80 5.62
CA ALA A 72 18.06 -13.73 5.12
C ALA A 72 18.18 -12.41 5.91
N GLN A 73 18.44 -12.46 7.22
CA GLN A 73 18.59 -11.25 8.05
C GLN A 73 19.72 -10.35 7.53
N SER A 74 20.79 -10.93 6.98
CA SER A 74 21.93 -10.17 6.46
C SER A 74 21.71 -9.57 5.06
N PHE A 75 20.65 -10.00 4.36
CA PHE A 75 20.31 -9.55 3.01
C PHE A 75 19.05 -8.68 2.96
N ALA A 76 18.40 -8.47 4.10
CA ALA A 76 17.22 -7.61 4.19
C ALA A 76 17.62 -6.13 3.98
N VAL A 77 16.91 -5.45 3.09
CA VAL A 77 16.97 -4.00 2.92
C VAL A 77 15.68 -3.42 3.50
N GLU A 78 15.81 -2.55 4.49
CA GLU A 78 14.65 -1.86 5.06
C GLU A 78 14.08 -0.87 4.05
N ALA A 79 12.76 -0.94 3.82
CA ALA A 79 12.07 0.03 3.00
C ALA A 79 12.03 1.39 3.72
N ARG A 80 12.20 2.48 2.98
CA ARG A 80 12.13 3.83 3.53
C ARG A 80 11.24 4.70 2.67
N ASN A 81 10.29 5.38 3.29
CA ASN A 81 9.47 6.38 2.63
C ASN A 81 10.30 7.57 2.15
N ALA A 82 9.88 8.16 1.03
CA ALA A 82 10.32 9.47 0.63
C ALA A 82 9.94 10.51 1.70
N LYS A 83 10.79 11.52 1.89
CA LYS A 83 10.54 12.60 2.84
C LYS A 83 11.15 13.91 2.37
N TRP A 84 10.60 15.02 2.83
CA TRP A 84 11.20 16.33 2.60
C TRP A 84 12.24 16.63 3.67
N ASP A 85 13.44 17.04 3.25
CA ASP A 85 14.44 17.61 4.13
C ASP A 85 14.17 19.11 4.27
N TRP A 86 13.68 19.53 5.44
CA TRP A 86 13.32 20.92 5.72
C TRP A 86 14.53 21.80 6.02
N GLU A 87 15.68 21.23 6.36
CA GLU A 87 16.91 21.98 6.61
C GLU A 87 17.59 22.33 5.28
N THR A 88 17.66 21.36 4.37
CA THR A 88 18.29 21.54 3.05
C THR A 88 17.31 21.92 1.94
N ASN A 89 16.01 21.91 2.23
CA ASN A 89 14.91 22.18 1.30
C ASN A 89 14.96 21.29 0.05
N SER A 90 15.14 19.98 0.24
CA SER A 90 15.29 19.00 -0.83
C SER A 90 14.52 17.70 -0.53
N LEU A 91 14.04 17.04 -1.58
CA LEU A 91 13.43 15.72 -1.47
C LEU A 91 14.50 14.65 -1.22
N GLN A 92 14.28 13.82 -0.20
CA GLN A 92 14.96 12.55 -0.04
C GLN A 92 14.05 11.45 -0.60
N GLU A 93 14.47 10.82 -1.70
CA GLU A 93 13.71 9.77 -2.35
C GLU A 93 13.61 8.51 -1.47
N GLU A 94 12.57 7.74 -1.77
CA GLU A 94 12.27 6.47 -1.15
C GLU A 94 13.34 5.41 -1.45
N VAL A 95 13.40 4.40 -0.58
CA VAL A 95 14.20 3.19 -0.80
C VAL A 95 13.23 2.02 -0.84
N VAL A 96 13.22 1.30 -1.96
CA VAL A 96 12.52 0.02 -2.06
C VAL A 96 13.25 -0.99 -1.20
N GLY A 97 12.54 -1.52 -0.21
CA GLY A 97 13.06 -2.56 0.66
C GLY A 97 13.08 -3.91 -0.04
N GLN A 98 13.73 -4.87 0.60
CA GLN A 98 13.87 -6.23 0.08
C GLN A 98 13.91 -7.19 1.26
N VAL A 99 13.05 -8.21 1.24
CA VAL A 99 13.06 -9.30 2.22
C VAL A 99 13.13 -10.63 1.50
N ALA A 100 13.69 -11.65 2.15
CA ALA A 100 13.70 -12.98 1.58
C ALA A 100 12.32 -13.64 1.73
N ASP A 101 11.84 -14.26 0.65
CA ASP A 101 10.79 -15.26 0.74
C ASP A 101 11.43 -16.57 1.20
N VAL A 102 11.38 -16.80 2.52
CA VAL A 102 11.97 -17.98 3.14
C VAL A 102 11.33 -19.25 2.58
N ALA A 103 10.01 -19.29 2.42
CA ALA A 103 9.30 -20.48 1.95
C ALA A 103 9.65 -20.81 0.50
N ALA A 104 9.60 -19.82 -0.39
CA ALA A 104 9.97 -20.02 -1.79
C ALA A 104 11.45 -20.39 -1.95
N THR A 105 12.34 -19.81 -1.12
CA THR A 105 13.75 -20.18 -1.10
C THR A 105 13.96 -21.62 -0.63
N VAL A 106 13.30 -22.03 0.46
CA VAL A 106 13.36 -23.41 0.98
C VAL A 106 12.88 -24.40 -0.09
N GLN A 107 11.76 -24.11 -0.75
CA GLN A 107 11.25 -24.92 -1.84
C GLN A 107 12.26 -25.05 -2.98
N ALA A 108 12.83 -23.92 -3.44
CA ALA A 108 13.84 -23.91 -4.49
C ALA A 108 15.08 -24.75 -4.12
N LEU A 109 15.51 -24.72 -2.85
CA LEU A 109 16.64 -25.51 -2.35
C LEU A 109 16.35 -27.02 -2.35
N LEU A 110 15.14 -27.43 -1.98
CA LEU A 110 14.73 -28.85 -1.96
C LEU A 110 14.62 -29.44 -3.38
N GLU A 111 14.19 -28.61 -4.34
CA GLU A 111 14.04 -29.00 -5.75
C GLU A 111 15.35 -28.90 -6.55
N ALA A 112 16.35 -28.19 -6.03
CA ALA A 112 17.60 -27.93 -6.74
C ALA A 112 18.40 -29.21 -7.07
N PRO A 113 18.95 -29.33 -8.30
CA PRO A 113 19.92 -30.36 -8.64
C PRO A 113 21.19 -30.28 -7.80
N ALA A 114 21.95 -31.38 -7.72
CA ALA A 114 23.25 -31.39 -7.04
C ALA A 114 24.22 -30.34 -7.63
N ASN A 115 25.04 -29.74 -6.76
CA ASN A 115 26.02 -28.69 -7.08
C ASN A 115 25.43 -27.36 -7.58
N THR A 116 24.13 -27.10 -7.35
CA THR A 116 23.48 -25.84 -7.72
C THR A 116 23.85 -24.72 -6.74
N ARG A 117 24.05 -23.50 -7.25
CA ARG A 117 24.23 -22.29 -6.44
C ARG A 117 22.98 -21.44 -6.57
N LEU A 118 22.26 -21.27 -5.47
CA LEU A 118 21.05 -20.47 -5.40
C LEU A 118 21.32 -19.16 -4.68
N LYS A 119 20.51 -18.18 -5.04
CA LYS A 119 20.35 -16.91 -4.33
C LYS A 119 19.07 -16.96 -3.51
N LEU A 120 18.95 -16.08 -2.52
CA LEU A 120 17.68 -15.89 -1.84
C LEU A 120 16.61 -15.47 -2.85
N VAL A 121 15.43 -16.09 -2.78
CA VAL A 121 14.24 -15.55 -3.44
C VAL A 121 13.84 -14.32 -2.65
N ALA A 122 13.76 -13.18 -3.31
CA ALA A 122 13.51 -11.91 -2.65
C ALA A 122 12.21 -11.27 -3.14
N VAL A 123 11.50 -10.65 -2.21
CA VAL A 123 10.25 -9.92 -2.45
C VAL A 123 10.52 -8.44 -2.16
N PRO A 124 10.18 -7.52 -3.08
CA PRO A 124 10.32 -6.10 -2.83
C PRO A 124 9.29 -5.66 -1.79
N VAL A 125 9.72 -4.80 -0.87
CA VAL A 125 8.85 -4.10 0.07
C VAL A 125 8.73 -2.67 -0.40
N LEU A 126 7.56 -2.34 -0.95
CA LEU A 126 7.32 -1.00 -1.50
C LEU A 126 7.11 0.01 -0.36
N PRO A 127 7.69 1.21 -0.46
CA PRO A 127 7.43 2.30 0.46
C PRO A 127 6.00 2.82 0.27
N SER A 128 5.38 3.29 1.35
CA SER A 128 4.01 3.84 1.30
C SER A 128 3.97 5.26 0.76
N ILE A 129 5.07 6.02 0.92
CA ILE A 129 5.22 7.37 0.39
C ILE A 129 6.43 7.37 -0.55
N THR A 130 6.17 7.77 -1.79
CA THR A 130 7.15 7.86 -2.88
C THR A 130 7.43 9.32 -3.24
N ALA A 131 8.49 9.57 -4.01
CA ALA A 131 8.83 10.87 -4.56
C ALA A 131 7.65 11.53 -5.31
N ALA A 132 6.80 10.70 -5.92
CA ALA A 132 5.62 11.13 -6.63
C ALA A 132 4.57 11.82 -5.72
N HIS A 133 4.56 11.55 -4.41
CA HIS A 133 3.68 12.27 -3.47
C HIS A 133 4.09 13.74 -3.29
N PHE A 134 5.37 14.06 -3.51
CA PHE A 134 5.94 15.40 -3.34
C PHE A 134 5.76 16.29 -4.59
N GLN A 135 4.84 15.92 -5.48
CA GLN A 135 4.45 16.71 -6.65
C GLN A 135 2.92 16.86 -6.70
N PRO A 136 2.40 18.00 -7.18
CA PRO A 136 0.97 18.15 -7.43
C PRO A 136 0.55 17.40 -8.69
N TYR A 137 -0.59 16.70 -8.61
CA TYR A 137 -1.21 16.01 -9.74
C TYR A 137 -2.26 16.91 -10.38
N TYR A 138 -2.06 17.31 -11.63
CA TYR A 138 -3.06 18.05 -12.41
C TYR A 138 -3.88 17.15 -13.32
N GLN A 139 -3.31 16.00 -13.70
CA GLN A 139 -3.84 15.08 -14.70
C GLN A 139 -3.39 13.66 -14.34
N GLY A 140 -4.21 12.68 -14.68
CA GLY A 140 -3.80 11.27 -14.71
C GLY A 140 -3.11 10.88 -16.02
N PRO A 141 -2.79 9.58 -16.20
CA PRO A 141 -2.17 9.08 -17.43
C PRO A 141 -3.06 9.30 -18.66
N GLY A 142 -2.46 9.77 -19.76
CA GLY A 142 -3.17 10.05 -21.02
C GLY A 142 -3.39 8.82 -21.93
N LEU A 143 -3.06 7.62 -21.46
CA LEU A 143 -3.03 6.39 -22.28
C LEU A 143 -4.43 5.81 -22.55
N GLU A 144 -5.33 5.95 -21.59
CA GLU A 144 -6.70 5.44 -21.68
C GLU A 144 -7.70 6.61 -21.69
N PRO A 145 -8.87 6.46 -22.33
CA PRO A 145 -9.91 7.48 -22.29
C PRO A 145 -10.64 7.44 -20.93
N LYS A 146 -9.92 7.76 -19.86
CA LYS A 146 -10.46 7.89 -18.50
C LYS A 146 -10.38 9.34 -18.04
N VAL A 147 -11.37 9.76 -17.25
CA VAL A 147 -11.42 11.10 -16.63
C VAL A 147 -11.98 10.97 -15.22
N ALA A 148 -11.71 11.93 -14.35
CA ALA A 148 -12.29 11.96 -13.00
C ALA A 148 -13.02 13.27 -12.73
N LEU A 149 -14.19 13.16 -12.09
CA LEU A 149 -14.97 14.29 -11.60
C LEU A 149 -14.56 14.58 -10.15
N MET A 150 -14.14 15.81 -9.89
CA MET A 150 -13.74 16.30 -8.58
C MET A 150 -14.77 17.31 -8.09
N ILE A 151 -15.47 17.00 -7.00
CA ILE A 151 -16.53 17.84 -6.45
C ILE A 151 -16.09 18.37 -5.09
N ASN A 152 -15.68 19.65 -5.04
CA ASN A 152 -15.28 20.28 -3.79
C ASN A 152 -16.52 20.74 -3.01
N ILE A 153 -16.56 20.44 -1.71
CA ILE A 153 -17.70 20.76 -0.84
C ILE A 153 -17.26 21.58 0.37
N ASP A 154 -17.86 22.76 0.48
CA ASP A 154 -17.79 23.60 1.67
C ASP A 154 -19.14 24.30 1.95
N TRP A 155 -20.12 24.09 1.04
CA TRP A 155 -21.48 24.60 0.97
C TRP A 155 -22.22 23.88 -0.18
N GLY A 156 -23.52 24.13 -0.35
CA GLY A 156 -24.31 23.66 -1.52
C GLY A 156 -25.09 22.37 -1.26
N GLU A 157 -25.43 22.14 0.01
CA GLU A 157 -26.12 20.97 0.53
C GLU A 157 -27.40 20.64 -0.25
N GLU A 158 -28.12 21.66 -0.73
CA GLU A 158 -29.37 21.50 -1.46
C GLU A 158 -29.22 20.84 -2.84
N PHE A 159 -28.00 20.78 -3.39
CA PHE A 159 -27.73 20.20 -4.71
C PHE A 159 -27.10 18.80 -4.67
N ILE A 160 -26.55 18.40 -3.52
CA ILE A 160 -25.79 17.16 -3.37
C ILE A 160 -26.65 15.94 -3.71
N LEU A 161 -27.86 15.84 -3.16
CA LEU A 161 -28.74 14.68 -3.42
C LEU A 161 -29.11 14.57 -4.91
N GLY A 162 -29.41 15.69 -5.56
CA GLY A 162 -29.68 15.71 -7.01
C GLY A 162 -28.47 15.29 -7.83
N MET A 163 -27.25 15.69 -7.45
CA MET A 163 -26.04 15.24 -8.12
C MET A 163 -25.80 13.74 -7.93
N LEU A 164 -26.02 13.21 -6.73
CA LEU A 164 -25.94 11.76 -6.46
C LEU A 164 -26.95 10.98 -7.32
N GLU A 165 -28.17 11.48 -7.47
CA GLU A 165 -29.19 10.87 -8.35
C GLU A 165 -28.72 10.83 -9.81
N VAL A 166 -28.17 11.93 -10.33
CA VAL A 166 -27.64 12.01 -11.71
C VAL A 166 -26.48 11.05 -11.92
N LEU A 167 -25.54 10.99 -10.97
CA LEU A 167 -24.39 10.09 -11.02
C LEU A 167 -24.82 8.61 -10.97
N ALA A 168 -25.74 8.27 -10.06
CA ALA A 168 -26.27 6.92 -9.91
C ALA A 168 -27.05 6.47 -11.16
N ALA A 169 -27.85 7.35 -11.78
CA ALA A 169 -28.59 7.05 -13.00
C ALA A 169 -27.69 6.67 -14.19
N ARG A 170 -26.40 7.06 -14.15
CA ARG A 170 -25.40 6.71 -15.16
C ARG A 170 -24.33 5.73 -14.67
N GLY A 171 -24.44 5.23 -13.44
CA GLY A 171 -23.44 4.32 -12.85
C GLY A 171 -22.05 4.95 -12.71
N VAL A 172 -21.97 6.28 -12.56
CA VAL A 172 -20.70 7.01 -12.46
C VAL A 172 -20.33 7.25 -11.01
N LEU A 173 -19.08 6.98 -10.65
CA LEU A 173 -18.50 7.37 -9.37
C LEU A 173 -17.64 8.62 -9.55
N ALA A 174 -17.87 9.64 -8.72
CA ALA A 174 -17.03 10.82 -8.59
C ALA A 174 -16.21 10.79 -7.30
N THR A 175 -15.26 11.71 -7.20
CA THR A 175 -14.50 11.99 -5.99
C THR A 175 -14.98 13.29 -5.37
N TRP A 176 -15.38 13.23 -4.10
CA TRP A 176 -15.91 14.38 -3.36
C TRP A 176 -14.89 14.83 -2.33
N PHE A 177 -14.60 16.14 -2.29
CA PHE A 177 -13.64 16.74 -1.39
C PHE A 177 -14.37 17.67 -0.40
N PRO A 178 -14.97 17.13 0.68
CA PRO A 178 -15.51 17.95 1.74
C PRO A 178 -14.42 18.64 2.57
N THR A 179 -14.72 19.83 3.08
CA THR A 179 -13.96 20.37 4.21
C THR A 179 -14.38 19.67 5.51
N GLY A 180 -13.47 19.55 6.46
CA GLY A 180 -13.77 18.97 7.77
C GLY A 180 -14.90 19.71 8.50
N ARG A 181 -14.92 21.06 8.43
CA ARG A 181 -16.01 21.87 8.98
C ARG A 181 -17.38 21.57 8.35
N TRP A 182 -17.41 21.27 7.05
CA TRP A 182 -18.65 20.91 6.38
C TRP A 182 -19.09 19.51 6.79
N ALA A 183 -18.17 18.54 6.82
CA ALA A 183 -18.47 17.16 7.24
C ALA A 183 -18.98 17.08 8.70
N GLU A 184 -18.46 17.92 9.59
CA GLU A 184 -18.94 18.05 10.97
C GLU A 184 -20.34 18.67 11.06
N LYS A 185 -20.66 19.63 10.19
CA LYS A 185 -21.96 20.30 10.13
C LYS A 185 -23.03 19.41 9.50
N GLU A 186 -22.67 18.67 8.45
CA GLU A 186 -23.59 17.88 7.61
C GLU A 186 -23.20 16.38 7.56
N PRO A 187 -23.04 15.70 8.71
CA PRO A 187 -22.49 14.35 8.76
C PRO A 187 -23.38 13.34 8.02
N GLU A 188 -24.70 13.50 8.06
CA GLU A 188 -25.64 12.61 7.35
C GLU A 188 -25.50 12.71 5.82
N LEU A 189 -25.19 13.90 5.29
CA LEU A 189 -24.94 14.05 3.85
C LEU A 189 -23.59 13.48 3.46
N ALA A 190 -22.56 13.70 4.27
CA ALA A 190 -21.24 13.10 4.06
C ALA A 190 -21.33 11.56 4.06
N GLU A 191 -22.06 10.98 5.02
CA GLU A 191 -22.32 9.54 5.09
C GLU A 191 -23.05 9.03 3.84
N LYS A 192 -24.07 9.75 3.34
CA LYS A 192 -24.79 9.37 2.12
C LYS A 192 -23.90 9.35 0.88
N ILE A 193 -23.00 10.33 0.73
CA ILE A 193 -22.03 10.35 -0.38
C ILE A 193 -21.14 9.10 -0.29
N ALA A 194 -20.59 8.81 0.88
CA ALA A 194 -19.73 7.65 1.11
C ALA A 194 -20.46 6.32 0.90
N ALA A 195 -21.69 6.20 1.41
CA ALA A 195 -22.54 5.01 1.28
C ALA A 195 -23.01 4.74 -0.15
N ALA A 196 -23.04 5.78 -1.00
CA ALA A 196 -23.29 5.64 -2.44
C ALA A 196 -22.07 5.08 -3.22
N GLY A 197 -20.95 4.80 -2.54
CA GLY A 197 -19.75 4.20 -3.13
C GLY A 197 -18.79 5.21 -3.77
N HIS A 198 -19.03 6.52 -3.60
CA HIS A 198 -18.12 7.54 -4.06
C HIS A 198 -16.82 7.59 -3.24
N GLU A 199 -15.74 8.06 -3.88
CA GLU A 199 -14.49 8.32 -3.19
C GLU A 199 -14.59 9.62 -2.38
N ILE A 200 -14.06 9.60 -1.15
CA ILE A 200 -13.94 10.79 -0.30
C ILE A 200 -12.49 11.26 -0.25
N GLY A 201 -12.25 12.47 -0.74
CA GLY A 201 -11.01 13.23 -0.60
C GLY A 201 -11.05 14.22 0.57
N ASN A 202 -9.93 14.88 0.83
CA ASN A 202 -9.77 15.87 1.90
C ASN A 202 -9.67 17.28 1.30
N HIS A 203 -10.53 18.22 1.72
CA HIS A 203 -10.44 19.63 1.33
C HIS A 203 -9.96 20.54 2.47
N GLY A 204 -9.29 19.95 3.47
CA GLY A 204 -8.82 20.59 4.68
C GLY A 204 -9.92 20.76 5.74
N GLY A 205 -9.53 21.05 6.98
CA GLY A 205 -10.44 21.27 8.11
C GLY A 205 -11.34 22.50 7.94
N TRP A 206 -10.88 23.50 7.18
CA TRP A 206 -11.62 24.71 6.81
C TRP A 206 -11.13 25.26 5.47
N HIS A 207 -11.89 26.16 4.85
CA HIS A 207 -11.51 26.76 3.56
C HIS A 207 -10.46 27.88 3.71
N GLY A 208 -9.21 27.52 3.97
CA GLY A 208 -8.07 28.44 4.12
C GLY A 208 -7.10 28.45 2.93
N LEU A 209 -6.33 29.53 2.78
CA LEU A 209 -5.32 29.68 1.72
C LEU A 209 -4.01 28.98 2.12
N ALA A 210 -3.87 27.69 1.77
CA ALA A 210 -2.78 26.83 2.24
C ALA A 210 -1.39 27.26 1.74
N GLY A 211 -1.30 27.94 0.60
CA GLY A 211 -0.06 28.53 0.08
C GLY A 211 0.45 29.73 0.90
N LYS A 212 -0.37 30.27 1.81
CA LYS A 212 -0.01 31.36 2.73
C LYS A 212 0.19 30.90 4.18
N MET A 213 -0.01 29.62 4.45
CA MET A 213 0.12 29.03 5.77
C MET A 213 1.54 28.54 6.04
N SER A 214 1.95 28.51 7.30
CA SER A 214 3.12 27.78 7.76
C SER A 214 2.95 26.26 7.63
N ARG A 215 4.05 25.50 7.71
CA ARG A 215 4.01 24.03 7.62
C ARG A 215 3.06 23.43 8.66
N SER A 216 3.17 23.86 9.91
CA SER A 216 2.32 23.36 11.00
C SER A 216 0.84 23.69 10.79
N GLU A 217 0.55 24.86 10.22
CA GLU A 217 -0.83 25.23 9.87
C GLU A 217 -1.39 24.37 8.74
N VAL A 218 -0.60 24.06 7.71
CA VAL A 218 -1.02 23.12 6.65
C VAL A 218 -1.21 21.71 7.20
N THR A 219 -0.28 21.21 8.02
CA THR A 219 -0.41 19.91 8.68
C THR A 219 -1.69 19.83 9.51
N ARG A 220 -1.98 20.87 10.31
CA ARG A 220 -3.22 20.98 11.10
C ARG A 220 -4.45 21.03 10.20
N LEU A 221 -4.41 21.82 9.12
CA LEU A 221 -5.49 21.92 8.15
C LEU A 221 -5.86 20.54 7.61
N ILE A 222 -4.88 19.74 7.18
CA ILE A 222 -5.13 18.42 6.60
C ILE A 222 -5.62 17.42 7.65
N GLN A 223 -4.98 17.37 8.83
CA GLN A 223 -5.32 16.44 9.91
C GLN A 223 -6.72 16.71 10.49
N GLU A 224 -7.07 17.98 10.77
CA GLU A 224 -8.43 18.31 11.23
C GLU A 224 -9.50 17.98 10.18
N GLY A 225 -9.15 18.11 8.88
CA GLY A 225 -9.98 17.63 7.79
C GLY A 225 -10.16 16.11 7.84
N GLU A 226 -9.06 15.36 7.93
CA GLU A 226 -9.07 13.89 8.00
C GLU A 226 -9.96 13.39 9.13
N ASP A 227 -9.74 13.88 10.35
CA ASP A 227 -10.44 13.41 11.55
C ASP A 227 -11.95 13.60 11.41
N LYS A 228 -12.40 14.79 10.99
CA LYS A 228 -13.83 15.13 10.86
C LYS A 228 -14.49 14.39 9.71
N ILE A 229 -13.80 14.26 8.57
CA ILE A 229 -14.30 13.53 7.41
C ILE A 229 -14.40 12.05 7.73
N MET A 230 -13.39 11.46 8.37
CA MET A 230 -13.40 10.05 8.77
C MET A 230 -14.49 9.78 9.80
N ALA A 231 -14.73 10.70 10.75
CA ALA A 231 -15.81 10.58 11.73
C ALA A 231 -17.20 10.59 11.07
N ALA A 232 -17.40 11.40 10.02
CA ALA A 232 -18.69 11.52 9.32
C ALA A 232 -18.92 10.41 8.28
N THR A 233 -17.86 9.92 7.62
CA THR A 233 -17.98 9.03 6.45
C THR A 233 -17.53 7.60 6.71
N GLY A 234 -16.76 7.36 7.78
CA GLY A 234 -16.06 6.10 8.02
C GLY A 234 -14.91 5.82 7.04
N GLN A 235 -14.63 6.72 6.09
CA GLN A 235 -13.55 6.57 5.10
C GLN A 235 -12.40 7.51 5.46
N LYS A 236 -11.16 7.01 5.46
CA LYS A 236 -9.96 7.83 5.60
C LYS A 236 -9.50 8.32 4.23
N PRO A 237 -9.55 9.64 3.94
CA PRO A 237 -9.10 10.17 2.65
C PRO A 237 -7.61 9.89 2.38
N GLN A 238 -7.24 9.72 1.12
CA GLN A 238 -5.84 9.51 0.66
C GLN A 238 -5.34 10.62 -0.29
N ILE A 239 -6.25 11.52 -0.67
CA ILE A 239 -6.00 12.60 -1.64
C ILE A 239 -6.48 13.93 -1.07
N PHE A 240 -5.72 14.98 -1.30
CA PHE A 240 -5.95 16.31 -0.75
C PHE A 240 -6.07 17.32 -1.90
N ALA A 241 -7.20 18.00 -1.96
CA ALA A 241 -7.39 19.16 -2.83
C ALA A 241 -7.24 20.43 -1.97
N PRO A 242 -6.25 21.31 -2.19
CA PRO A 242 -6.12 22.54 -1.43
C PRO A 242 -7.29 23.49 -1.73
N PRO A 243 -7.89 24.14 -0.72
CA PRO A 243 -8.93 25.16 -0.95
C PRO A 243 -8.49 26.24 -1.93
N ALA A 244 -9.39 26.62 -2.83
CA ALA A 244 -9.14 27.55 -3.95
C ALA A 244 -7.97 27.18 -4.89
N GLY A 245 -7.42 25.96 -4.80
CA GLY A 245 -6.18 25.61 -5.51
C GLY A 245 -4.97 26.42 -5.03
N ASP A 246 -5.04 27.03 -3.84
CA ASP A 246 -3.94 27.83 -3.29
C ASP A 246 -2.94 26.92 -2.57
N PHE A 247 -1.77 26.72 -3.16
CA PHE A 247 -0.73 25.86 -2.62
C PHE A 247 0.67 26.39 -2.94
N ASN A 248 1.67 25.90 -2.22
CA ASN A 248 3.08 26.07 -2.54
C ASN A 248 3.85 24.75 -2.31
N LYS A 249 5.17 24.74 -2.48
CA LYS A 249 6.01 23.55 -2.25
C LYS A 249 5.87 22.99 -0.83
N GLN A 250 5.77 23.87 0.17
CA GLN A 250 5.57 23.46 1.56
C GLN A 250 4.19 22.80 1.74
N THR A 251 3.15 23.29 1.07
CA THR A 251 1.82 22.65 1.11
C THR A 251 1.89 21.22 0.61
N VAL A 252 2.49 21.00 -0.56
CA VAL A 252 2.62 19.66 -1.17
C VAL A 252 3.48 18.74 -0.32
N ALA A 253 4.63 19.23 0.17
CA ALA A 253 5.52 18.43 1.02
C ALA A 253 4.86 18.04 2.35
N ALA A 254 4.12 18.96 3.00
CA ALA A 254 3.40 18.65 4.22
C ALA A 254 2.26 17.63 4.00
N ALA A 255 1.54 17.73 2.88
CA ALA A 255 0.53 16.73 2.50
C ALA A 255 1.17 15.35 2.25
N ALA A 256 2.28 15.32 1.51
CA ALA A 256 3.01 14.09 1.19
C ALA A 256 3.53 13.38 2.45
N GLU A 257 4.07 14.12 3.43
CA GLU A 257 4.51 13.56 4.73
C GLU A 257 3.37 12.92 5.53
N LEU A 258 2.12 13.36 5.29
CA LEU A 258 0.91 12.77 5.86
C LEU A 258 0.35 11.60 5.02
N GLY A 259 1.00 11.24 3.91
CA GLY A 259 0.57 10.19 2.99
C GLY A 259 -0.42 10.64 1.91
N TYR A 260 -0.66 11.94 1.76
CA TYR A 260 -1.63 12.45 0.78
C TYR A 260 -0.98 12.75 -0.57
N LYS A 261 -1.67 12.38 -1.66
CA LYS A 261 -1.41 12.98 -2.98
C LYS A 261 -2.12 14.33 -3.05
N THR A 262 -1.39 15.39 -3.40
CA THR A 262 -2.01 16.71 -3.63
C THR A 262 -2.57 16.76 -5.05
N VAL A 263 -3.89 16.93 -5.17
CA VAL A 263 -4.61 16.88 -6.46
C VAL A 263 -5.21 18.25 -6.81
N LEU A 264 -4.95 18.68 -8.03
CA LEU A 264 -5.45 19.89 -8.68
C LEU A 264 -6.35 19.42 -9.85
N TRP A 265 -6.56 20.28 -10.85
CA TRP A 265 -7.40 19.95 -11.99
C TRP A 265 -6.80 20.44 -13.30
N THR A 266 -7.16 19.78 -14.39
CA THR A 266 -6.90 20.24 -15.77
C THR A 266 -8.05 21.06 -16.33
N VAL A 267 -9.28 20.79 -15.89
CA VAL A 267 -10.50 21.41 -16.41
C VAL A 267 -11.25 22.06 -15.27
N ASP A 268 -11.44 23.38 -15.34
CA ASP A 268 -12.22 24.14 -14.36
C ASP A 268 -13.58 24.52 -14.97
N THR A 269 -14.67 24.15 -14.30
CA THR A 269 -16.02 24.57 -14.69
C THR A 269 -16.28 26.05 -14.40
N VAL A 270 -15.59 26.61 -13.41
CA VAL A 270 -15.82 27.95 -12.84
C VAL A 270 -17.30 28.13 -12.47
N ASP A 271 -17.92 27.06 -12.01
CA ASP A 271 -19.36 26.97 -11.72
C ASP A 271 -19.78 27.75 -10.47
N TRP A 272 -18.85 28.03 -9.56
CA TRP A 272 -19.02 28.91 -8.40
C TRP A 272 -19.41 30.35 -8.79
N GLN A 273 -19.11 30.80 -10.03
CA GLN A 273 -19.60 32.08 -10.56
C GLN A 273 -21.05 32.02 -11.06
N ARG A 274 -21.68 30.83 -11.01
CA ARG A 274 -23.03 30.55 -11.48
C ARG A 274 -23.29 30.98 -12.94
N PRO A 275 -22.42 30.59 -13.90
CA PRO A 275 -22.69 30.82 -15.31
C PRO A 275 -23.91 29.99 -15.78
N GLN A 276 -24.37 30.21 -17.01
CA GLN A 276 -25.39 29.33 -17.59
C GLN A 276 -24.85 27.88 -17.72
N PRO A 277 -25.69 26.84 -17.58
CA PRO A 277 -25.26 25.44 -17.71
C PRO A 277 -24.52 25.15 -19.02
N THR A 278 -24.93 25.78 -20.13
CA THR A 278 -24.27 25.65 -21.44
C THR A 278 -22.81 26.07 -21.41
N VAL A 279 -22.46 27.13 -20.67
CA VAL A 279 -21.08 27.59 -20.52
C VAL A 279 -20.24 26.57 -19.75
N ILE A 280 -20.82 25.90 -18.75
CA ILE A 280 -20.16 24.82 -18.00
C ILE A 280 -19.89 23.63 -18.92
N ILE A 281 -20.91 23.23 -19.69
CA ILE A 281 -20.80 22.14 -20.68
C ILE A 281 -19.67 22.46 -21.67
N ASP A 282 -19.68 23.66 -22.27
CA ASP A 282 -18.68 24.06 -23.27
C ASP A 282 -17.25 24.05 -22.70
N ARG A 283 -17.05 24.52 -21.47
CA ARG A 283 -15.73 24.48 -20.79
C ARG A 283 -15.24 23.06 -20.58
N VAL A 284 -16.11 22.16 -20.14
CA VAL A 284 -15.73 20.75 -19.94
C VAL A 284 -15.40 20.08 -21.26
N LEU A 285 -16.27 20.21 -22.27
CA LEU A 285 -16.11 19.50 -23.54
C LEU A 285 -14.92 20.00 -24.37
N SER A 286 -14.59 21.29 -24.26
CA SER A 286 -13.41 21.88 -24.91
C SER A 286 -12.10 21.58 -24.18
N GLY A 287 -12.13 21.41 -22.85
CA GLY A 287 -10.94 21.13 -22.05
C GLY A 287 -10.62 19.65 -21.85
N VAL A 288 -11.60 18.75 -22.03
CA VAL A 288 -11.43 17.34 -21.67
C VAL A 288 -10.47 16.59 -22.61
N THR A 289 -9.50 15.92 -22.00
CA THR A 289 -8.54 15.01 -22.62
C THR A 289 -8.40 13.75 -21.76
N ASN A 290 -7.75 12.70 -22.27
CA ASN A 290 -7.43 11.50 -21.48
C ASN A 290 -6.67 11.88 -20.21
N GLY A 291 -7.08 11.33 -19.07
CA GLY A 291 -6.50 11.65 -17.77
C GLY A 291 -7.03 12.95 -17.15
N ALA A 292 -8.02 13.62 -17.75
CA ALA A 292 -8.51 14.89 -17.22
C ALA A 292 -9.10 14.77 -15.80
N LEU A 293 -8.71 15.71 -14.96
CA LEU A 293 -9.30 16.00 -13.66
C LEU A 293 -10.23 17.22 -13.82
N ILE A 294 -11.52 17.04 -13.58
CA ILE A 294 -12.57 18.04 -13.85
C ILE A 294 -13.10 18.59 -12.52
N LEU A 295 -12.80 19.84 -12.20
CA LEU A 295 -13.26 20.51 -10.99
C LEU A 295 -14.68 21.05 -11.12
N MET A 296 -15.51 20.73 -10.13
CA MET A 296 -16.89 21.17 -9.98
C MET A 296 -17.23 21.44 -8.51
N HIS A 297 -18.38 22.08 -8.27
CA HIS A 297 -18.98 22.30 -6.96
C HIS A 297 -20.48 21.97 -7.01
N PRO A 298 -21.11 21.69 -5.86
CA PRO A 298 -22.56 21.51 -5.78
C PRO A 298 -23.28 22.85 -5.98
N THR A 299 -23.51 23.21 -7.24
CA THR A 299 -24.25 24.42 -7.64
C THR A 299 -25.43 24.04 -8.53
N LYS A 300 -26.47 24.89 -8.54
CA LYS A 300 -27.60 24.72 -9.46
C LYS A 300 -27.17 24.56 -10.94
N PRO A 301 -26.29 25.42 -11.50
CA PRO A 301 -25.89 25.26 -12.89
C PRO A 301 -25.10 23.99 -13.16
N THR A 302 -24.26 23.54 -12.22
CA THR A 302 -23.57 22.25 -12.33
C THR A 302 -24.55 21.09 -12.32
N LEU A 303 -25.54 21.09 -11.41
CA LEU A 303 -26.57 20.04 -11.38
C LEU A 303 -27.35 19.97 -12.70
N GLU A 304 -27.68 21.13 -13.31
CA GLU A 304 -28.36 21.19 -14.60
C GLU A 304 -27.46 20.75 -15.78
N ALA A 305 -26.15 21.02 -15.71
CA ALA A 305 -25.18 20.66 -16.75
C ALA A 305 -24.73 19.18 -16.69
N LEU A 306 -24.67 18.61 -15.47
CA LEU A 306 -24.05 17.31 -15.21
C LEU A 306 -24.62 16.16 -16.06
N PRO A 307 -25.94 16.01 -16.27
CA PRO A 307 -26.48 14.94 -17.11
C PRO A 307 -25.98 15.00 -18.55
N ILE A 308 -25.82 16.20 -19.10
CA ILE A 308 -25.37 16.44 -20.49
C ILE A 308 -23.86 16.22 -20.60
N ILE A 309 -23.09 16.67 -19.60
CA ILE A 309 -21.64 16.44 -19.54
C ILE A 309 -21.36 14.93 -19.56
N LEU A 310 -22.01 14.17 -18.68
CA LEU A 310 -21.80 12.72 -18.59
C LEU A 310 -22.17 12.01 -19.89
N GLU A 311 -23.27 12.41 -20.56
CA GLU A 311 -23.66 11.88 -21.87
C GLU A 311 -22.57 12.11 -22.93
N HIS A 312 -22.00 13.31 -22.97
CA HIS A 312 -20.99 13.65 -23.97
C HIS A 312 -19.66 12.97 -23.69
N LEU A 313 -19.28 12.79 -22.42
CA LEU A 313 -18.10 12.02 -22.04
C LEU A 313 -18.24 10.57 -22.51
N GLU A 314 -19.37 9.94 -22.19
CA GLU A 314 -19.69 8.57 -22.60
C GLU A 314 -19.71 8.42 -24.13
N ASN A 315 -20.38 9.32 -24.85
CA ASN A 315 -20.44 9.32 -26.32
C ASN A 315 -19.07 9.52 -26.98
N ARG A 316 -18.12 10.17 -26.29
CA ARG A 316 -16.73 10.32 -26.74
C ARG A 316 -15.82 9.15 -26.31
N GLY A 317 -16.38 8.14 -25.66
CA GLY A 317 -15.67 6.95 -25.21
C GLY A 317 -14.91 7.14 -23.89
N TYR A 318 -15.16 8.22 -23.15
CA TYR A 318 -14.56 8.42 -21.84
C TYR A 318 -15.26 7.59 -20.76
N VAL A 319 -14.46 6.97 -19.91
CA VAL A 319 -14.92 6.32 -18.68
C VAL A 319 -14.65 7.26 -17.50
N CYS A 320 -15.70 7.60 -16.76
CA CYS A 320 -15.55 8.36 -15.51
C CYS A 320 -15.15 7.41 -14.39
N VAL A 321 -13.99 7.68 -13.78
CA VAL A 321 -13.43 6.92 -12.65
C VAL A 321 -13.16 7.88 -11.49
N THR A 322 -12.87 7.34 -10.31
CA THR A 322 -12.44 8.16 -9.17
C THR A 322 -11.01 8.68 -9.38
N VAL A 323 -10.61 9.72 -8.64
CA VAL A 323 -9.26 10.29 -8.73
C VAL A 323 -8.21 9.26 -8.35
N SER A 324 -8.40 8.49 -7.27
CA SER A 324 -7.42 7.45 -6.92
C SER A 324 -7.32 6.35 -7.97
N GLU A 325 -8.43 5.94 -8.61
CA GLU A 325 -8.39 4.97 -9.71
C GLU A 325 -7.68 5.54 -10.93
N LEU A 326 -7.92 6.82 -11.26
CA LEU A 326 -7.24 7.48 -12.38
C LEU A 326 -5.73 7.62 -12.15
N LEU A 327 -5.31 7.83 -10.90
CA LEU A 327 -3.91 8.01 -10.49
C LEU A 327 -3.26 6.70 -10.00
N ALA A 328 -3.94 5.56 -10.16
CA ALA A 328 -3.37 4.25 -9.89
C ALA A 328 -2.48 3.86 -11.08
N ASP A 329 -1.17 3.75 -10.84
CA ASP A 329 -0.21 3.12 -11.74
C ASP A 329 -0.23 1.59 -11.55
#